data_AF-A0A067TQN9-F1
#
_entry.id   AF-A0A067TQN9-F1
#
_cell.length_a   1.000
_cell.length_b   1.000
_cell.length_c   1.000
_cell.angle_alpha   90.00
_cell.angle_beta   90.00
_cell.angle_gamma   90.00
#
_symmetry.space_group_name_H-M   'P 1'
#
loop_
_entity.id
_entity.type
_entity.pdbx_description
1 polymer ?
#
loop_
_entity_poly.entity_id
_entity_poly.type
_entity_poly.pdbx_seq_one_letter_code
_entity_poly.pdbx_strand_id
1 'polypeptide(L)'
;MPRVWYQINQRKQPENAVKIQVWWRQALEVRAAKKPLRRLFEGDVTGLTGLRCLVLIGAHDDVLGTWARAMIRLGPEAILAHALGKHSPSWLVLIRKASLMLFQALAHEPESSDASSYLDILMVLLSKEHAVAVSGVQGSAFCQAITEYLMEKQFYGVLKKAMSKLPIENSTSFPLFLSLCTLPLSTYPENSPQFNEIYVAIFVRILSLPLLPNRLSPDNPSPFISRFLLANLDKLTPLIGSITGYVSPDLAANVFMFISPFYKWLSTAAWASYLELSTTLINGFNGYSLYSSSQSESQTNPVDYDSVLSDGDTDYEDFELEKDSYPDTWEVNRQTIKWLEQIPTAPHITDLIALTQSQASLLPHFVDYLFTVTATWPTYQKEIQNIVLASGGLVKILYRELVRRSPLGQEEDSMNVYKEALTAHWPPIIFLADLYSQALQTMDDDEFLGNASWSQTCNSLTLAEMASFSAQLLNIVFSLYWRYSDYCHDENNMHYIHISSDVYCSWSSLREKLLRCLWRIYTRE
;
A
#
# COMPACT_ATOMS: atom_id res chain seq x y z
N MET A 1 -20.49 -17.47 45.78
CA MET A 1 -19.39 -17.26 44.81
C MET A 1 -18.49 -16.02 45.02
N PRO A 2 -18.84 -14.95 45.79
CA PRO A 2 -17.93 -13.80 46.02
C PRO A 2 -16.67 -14.08 46.86
N ARG A 3 -16.71 -15.07 47.76
CA ARG A 3 -15.60 -15.36 48.70
C ARG A 3 -14.35 -15.99 48.05
N VAL A 4 -14.52 -16.74 46.96
CA VAL A 4 -13.39 -17.39 46.26
C VAL A 4 -12.57 -16.36 45.48
N TRP A 5 -13.25 -15.39 44.84
CA TRP A 5 -12.60 -14.26 44.16
C TRP A 5 -11.82 -13.37 45.13
N TYR A 6 -12.35 -13.14 46.34
CA TYR A 6 -11.69 -12.33 47.36
C TYR A 6 -10.39 -12.99 47.88
N GLN A 7 -10.40 -14.32 48.07
CA GLN A 7 -9.20 -15.06 48.51
C GLN A 7 -8.12 -15.17 47.42
N ILE A 8 -8.52 -15.29 46.15
CA ILE A 8 -7.57 -15.26 45.02
C ILE A 8 -6.94 -13.88 44.89
N ASN A 9 -7.71 -12.80 45.07
CA ASN A 9 -7.15 -11.44 45.06
C ASN A 9 -6.20 -11.17 46.24
N GLN A 10 -6.53 -11.65 47.44
CA GLN A 10 -5.67 -11.49 48.62
C GLN A 10 -4.31 -12.20 48.49
N ARG A 11 -4.21 -13.29 47.71
CA ARG A 11 -2.93 -13.96 47.43
C ARG A 11 -2.14 -13.33 46.27
N LYS A 12 -2.83 -12.79 45.27
CA LYS A 12 -2.17 -12.11 44.14
C LYS A 12 -1.53 -10.77 44.52
N GLN A 13 -2.11 -10.05 45.49
CA GLN A 13 -1.57 -8.76 45.95
C GLN A 13 -0.14 -8.83 46.51
N PRO A 14 0.20 -9.72 47.46
CA PRO A 14 1.57 -9.82 47.97
C PRO A 14 2.57 -10.31 46.92
N GLU A 15 2.16 -11.22 46.03
CA GLU A 15 3.01 -11.68 44.92
C GLU A 15 3.34 -10.54 43.95
N ASN A 16 2.34 -9.74 43.57
CA ASN A 16 2.55 -8.57 42.74
C ASN A 16 3.41 -7.50 43.45
N ALA A 17 3.21 -7.28 44.74
CA ALA A 17 4.04 -6.36 45.52
C ALA A 17 5.51 -6.81 45.57
N VAL A 18 5.77 -8.10 45.73
CA VAL A 18 7.14 -8.65 45.67
C VAL A 18 7.75 -8.44 44.28
N LYS A 19 7.00 -8.70 43.19
CA LYS A 19 7.47 -8.45 41.82
C LYS A 19 7.82 -6.97 41.61
N ILE A 20 6.96 -6.05 42.04
CA ILE A 20 7.19 -4.61 41.94
C ILE A 20 8.44 -4.21 42.75
N GLN A 21 8.62 -4.74 43.96
CA GLN A 21 9.81 -4.43 44.77
C GLN A 21 11.10 -4.97 44.16
N VAL A 22 11.08 -6.18 43.59
CA VAL A 22 12.24 -6.76 42.89
C VAL A 22 12.58 -5.92 41.66
N TRP A 23 11.57 -5.59 40.85
CA TRP A 23 11.73 -4.72 39.69
C TRP A 23 12.30 -3.36 40.07
N TRP A 24 11.76 -2.71 41.11
CA TRP A 24 12.26 -1.40 41.57
C TRP A 24 13.72 -1.45 42.04
N ARG A 25 14.12 -2.49 42.78
CA ARG A 25 15.51 -2.67 43.19
C ARG A 25 16.44 -2.87 41.99
N GLN A 26 16.01 -3.67 41.02
CA GLN A 26 16.75 -3.87 39.76
C GLN A 26 16.89 -2.55 39.00
N ALA A 27 15.81 -1.77 38.86
CA ALA A 27 15.85 -0.45 38.22
C ALA A 27 16.81 0.51 38.95
N LEU A 28 16.82 0.51 40.29
CA LEU A 28 17.78 1.31 41.06
C LEU A 28 19.24 0.89 40.83
N GLU A 29 19.52 -0.42 40.80
CA GLU A 29 20.84 -0.96 40.50
C GLU A 29 21.30 -0.61 39.08
N VAL A 30 20.40 -0.73 38.09
CA VAL A 30 20.63 -0.34 36.70
C VAL A 30 20.92 1.15 36.59
N ARG A 31 20.11 2.01 37.24
CA ARG A 31 20.36 3.46 37.28
C ARG A 31 21.70 3.79 37.94
N ALA A 32 22.05 3.11 39.03
CA ALA A 32 23.34 3.29 39.70
C ALA A 32 24.52 2.87 38.80
N ALA A 33 24.38 1.79 38.04
CA ALA A 33 25.37 1.31 37.07
C ALA A 33 25.48 2.23 35.83
N LYS A 34 24.40 2.87 35.39
CA LYS A 34 24.41 3.83 34.27
C LYS A 34 25.11 5.15 34.60
N LYS A 35 25.17 5.58 35.87
CA LYS A 35 25.86 6.83 36.30
C LYS A 35 27.35 6.91 35.91
N PRO A 36 28.22 5.93 36.23
CA PRO A 36 29.61 5.97 35.81
C PRO A 36 29.76 5.91 34.28
N LEU A 37 28.88 5.19 33.58
CA LEU A 37 28.88 5.15 32.11
C LEU A 37 28.58 6.52 31.50
N ARG A 38 27.64 7.28 32.06
CA ARG A 38 27.34 8.66 31.63
C ARG A 38 28.55 9.57 31.77
N ARG A 39 29.29 9.49 32.89
CA ARG A 39 30.53 10.25 33.08
C ARG A 39 31.63 9.88 32.08
N LEU A 40 31.77 8.59 31.76
CA LEU A 40 32.71 8.13 30.74
C LEU A 40 32.31 8.61 29.34
N PHE A 41 31.01 8.60 29.04
CA PHE A 41 30.47 9.13 27.80
C PHE A 41 30.73 10.63 27.65
N GLU A 42 30.48 11.43 28.68
CA GLU A 42 30.75 12.88 28.68
C GLU A 42 32.22 13.21 28.41
N GLY A 43 33.15 12.33 28.81
CA GLY A 43 34.58 12.46 28.55
C GLY A 43 35.02 12.09 27.13
N ASP A 44 34.22 11.33 26.38
CA ASP A 44 34.56 10.81 25.03
C ASP A 44 33.32 10.72 24.13
N VAL A 45 32.55 11.79 24.01
CA VAL A 45 31.22 11.76 23.36
C VAL A 45 31.27 11.18 21.94
N THR A 46 32.25 11.57 21.13
CA THR A 46 32.33 11.17 19.72
C THR A 46 33.25 9.97 19.47
N GLY A 47 33.93 9.46 20.51
CA GLY A 47 34.85 8.33 20.37
C GLY A 47 34.20 6.97 20.57
N LEU A 48 35.01 5.93 20.37
CA LEU A 48 34.55 4.55 20.47
C LEU A 48 34.11 4.18 21.91
N THR A 49 34.75 4.79 22.93
CA THR A 49 34.39 4.53 24.33
C THR A 49 33.04 5.16 24.63
N GLY A 50 32.83 6.42 24.22
CA GLY A 50 31.52 7.06 24.34
C GLY A 50 30.43 6.29 23.62
N LEU A 51 30.67 5.82 22.39
CA LEU A 51 29.66 5.05 21.66
C LEU A 51 29.31 3.71 22.36
N ARG A 52 30.28 3.04 22.98
CA ARG A 52 30.02 1.86 23.83
C ARG A 52 29.16 2.23 25.04
N CYS A 53 29.51 3.32 25.72
CA CYS A 53 28.74 3.82 26.85
C CYS A 53 27.31 4.19 26.43
N LEU A 54 27.12 4.87 25.29
CA LEU A 54 25.81 5.21 24.75
C LEU A 54 24.93 3.97 24.57
N VAL A 55 25.45 2.95 23.87
CA VAL A 55 24.71 1.70 23.62
C VAL A 55 24.37 0.96 24.91
N LEU A 56 25.24 1.01 25.93
CA LEU A 56 25.00 0.38 27.24
C LEU A 56 24.05 1.18 28.15
N ILE A 57 24.03 2.51 28.01
CA ILE A 57 23.10 3.37 28.74
C ILE A 57 21.67 3.17 28.21
N GLY A 58 21.52 2.94 26.90
CA GLY A 58 20.22 2.79 26.22
C GLY A 58 19.69 4.13 25.72
N ALA A 59 18.43 4.14 25.23
CA ALA A 59 17.83 5.35 24.64
C ALA A 59 17.28 6.29 25.72
N HIS A 60 18.22 6.88 26.46
CA HIS A 60 17.94 8.09 27.21
C HIS A 60 18.13 9.27 26.26
N ASP A 61 17.05 10.00 25.99
CA ASP A 61 17.00 11.04 24.94
C ASP A 61 18.07 12.13 25.15
N ASP A 62 18.44 12.43 26.38
CA ASP A 62 19.47 13.42 26.71
C ASP A 62 20.88 13.01 26.25
N VAL A 63 21.25 11.74 26.48
CA VAL A 63 22.56 11.19 26.08
C VAL A 63 22.61 10.98 24.57
N LEU A 64 21.53 10.46 23.99
CA LEU A 64 21.44 10.21 22.56
C LEU A 64 21.44 11.53 21.77
N GLY A 65 20.70 12.54 22.22
CA GLY A 65 20.71 13.90 21.66
C GLY A 65 22.08 14.57 21.74
N THR A 66 22.78 14.42 22.88
CA THR A 66 24.14 14.93 23.06
C THR A 66 25.13 14.28 22.08
N TRP A 67 25.06 12.96 21.92
CA TRP A 67 25.86 12.24 20.94
C TRP A 67 25.55 12.71 19.52
N ALA A 68 24.26 12.81 19.18
CA ALA A 68 23.84 13.15 17.84
C ALA A 68 24.31 14.54 17.42
N ARG A 69 24.10 15.55 18.28
CA ARG A 69 24.58 16.91 18.04
C ARG A 69 26.10 16.99 17.94
N ALA A 70 26.83 16.21 18.74
CA ALA A 70 28.28 16.18 18.69
C ALA A 70 28.79 15.55 17.37
N MET A 71 28.16 14.47 16.91
CA MET A 71 28.52 13.81 15.64
C MET A 71 28.24 14.71 14.43
N ILE A 72 27.10 15.42 14.39
CA ILE A 72 26.79 16.36 13.30
C ILE A 72 27.82 17.49 13.24
N ARG A 73 28.27 18.00 14.39
CA ARG A 73 29.30 19.05 14.44
C ARG A 73 30.65 18.61 13.86
N LEU A 74 30.96 17.30 13.87
CA LEU A 74 32.15 16.77 13.20
C LEU A 74 32.02 16.78 11.68
N GLY A 75 30.78 16.75 11.16
CA GLY A 75 30.47 16.68 9.75
C GLY A 75 30.35 15.23 9.22
N PRO A 76 29.67 15.05 8.07
CA PRO A 76 29.31 13.73 7.54
C PRO A 76 30.54 12.87 7.21
N GLU A 77 31.59 13.48 6.65
CA GLU A 77 32.83 12.78 6.30
C GLU A 77 33.55 12.23 7.53
N ALA A 78 33.59 13.01 8.61
CA ALA A 78 34.24 12.63 9.85
C ALA A 78 33.52 11.46 10.53
N ILE A 79 32.19 11.43 10.54
CA ILE A 79 31.39 10.33 11.11
C ILE A 79 31.81 9.00 10.47
N LEU A 80 31.89 8.96 9.15
CA LEU A 80 32.25 7.77 8.38
C LEU A 80 33.74 7.42 8.51
N ALA A 81 34.63 8.42 8.49
CA ALA A 81 36.06 8.20 8.62
C ALA A 81 36.44 7.54 9.97
N HIS A 82 35.80 7.93 11.08
CA HIS A 82 36.00 7.29 12.38
C HIS A 82 35.53 5.83 12.37
N ALA A 83 34.40 5.56 11.72
CA ALA A 83 33.80 4.22 11.66
C ALA A 83 34.59 3.24 10.76
N LEU A 84 35.40 3.76 9.84
CA LEU A 84 36.17 2.95 8.87
C LEU A 84 37.65 2.79 9.23
N GLY A 85 38.09 3.35 10.36
CA GLY A 85 39.47 3.23 10.84
C GLY A 85 39.85 1.86 11.44
N LYS A 86 40.94 1.83 12.24
CA LYS A 86 41.52 0.61 12.84
C LYS A 86 40.52 -0.27 13.61
N HIS A 87 39.46 0.33 14.16
CA HIS A 87 38.44 -0.34 14.96
C HIS A 87 37.11 -0.53 14.22
N SER A 88 37.13 -0.56 12.89
CA SER A 88 35.92 -0.58 12.06
C SER A 88 34.87 -1.65 12.44
N PRO A 89 35.24 -2.91 12.77
CA PRO A 89 34.24 -3.91 13.17
C PRO A 89 33.49 -3.54 14.46
N SER A 90 34.20 -2.95 15.45
CA SER A 90 33.57 -2.49 16.68
C SER A 90 32.64 -1.31 16.42
N TRP A 91 33.07 -0.38 15.58
CA TRP A 91 32.24 0.76 15.16
C TRP A 91 30.98 0.30 14.45
N LEU A 92 31.07 -0.62 13.48
CA LEU A 92 29.91 -1.10 12.73
C LEU A 92 28.83 -1.69 13.66
N VAL A 93 29.22 -2.56 14.61
CA VAL A 93 28.27 -3.16 15.55
C VAL A 93 27.58 -2.11 16.41
N LEU A 94 28.33 -1.12 16.88
CA LEU A 94 27.79 -0.08 17.75
C LEU A 94 26.95 0.94 16.98
N ILE A 95 27.36 1.32 15.76
CA ILE A 95 26.61 2.23 14.89
C ILE A 95 25.30 1.60 14.44
N ARG A 96 25.27 0.29 14.14
CA ARG A 96 24.02 -0.45 13.90
C ARG A 96 23.04 -0.28 15.06
N LYS A 97 23.50 -0.51 16.29
CA LYS A 97 22.68 -0.35 17.50
C LYS A 97 22.27 1.09 17.76
N ALA A 98 23.19 2.04 17.63
CA ALA A 98 22.90 3.46 17.79
C ALA A 98 21.89 3.95 16.73
N SER A 99 22.01 3.51 15.48
CA SER A 99 21.04 3.82 14.42
C SER A 99 19.65 3.32 14.77
N LEU A 100 19.53 2.09 15.28
CA LEU A 100 18.25 1.57 15.76
C LEU A 100 17.69 2.40 16.92
N MET A 101 18.53 2.80 17.88
CA MET A 101 18.12 3.68 18.99
C MET A 101 17.61 5.05 18.49
N LEU A 102 18.30 5.66 17.50
CA LEU A 102 17.84 6.90 16.85
C LEU A 102 16.45 6.71 16.23
N PHE A 103 16.24 5.60 15.50
CA PHE A 103 14.93 5.29 14.91
C PHE A 103 13.84 5.08 15.95
N GLN A 104 14.14 4.37 17.03
CA GLN A 104 13.19 4.13 18.12
C GLN A 104 12.83 5.43 18.85
N ALA A 105 13.80 6.30 19.08
CA ALA A 105 13.57 7.63 19.64
C ALA A 105 12.66 8.46 18.71
N LEU A 106 12.93 8.48 17.40
CA LEU A 106 12.07 9.14 16.41
C LEU A 106 10.65 8.56 16.36
N ALA A 107 10.49 7.25 16.52
CA ALA A 107 9.16 6.62 16.57
C ALA A 107 8.42 6.89 17.89
N HIS A 108 9.14 7.21 18.97
CA HIS A 108 8.54 7.61 20.23
C HIS A 108 8.08 9.07 20.17
N GLU A 109 8.99 9.98 19.84
CA GLU A 109 8.80 11.43 19.84
C GLU A 109 9.44 12.07 18.58
N PRO A 110 8.74 12.06 17.43
CA PRO A 110 9.28 12.51 16.14
C PRO A 110 9.49 14.04 16.05
N GLU A 111 8.94 14.80 17.01
CA GLU A 111 9.08 16.26 17.12
C GLU A 111 9.95 16.69 18.31
N SER A 112 10.71 15.76 18.90
CA SER A 112 11.66 16.09 19.96
C SER A 112 12.70 17.12 19.47
N SER A 113 13.29 17.87 20.41
CA SER A 113 14.30 18.89 20.10
C SER A 113 15.52 18.35 19.35
N ASP A 114 15.81 17.06 19.52
CA ASP A 114 16.93 16.38 18.89
C ASP A 114 16.52 15.56 17.64
N ALA A 115 15.23 15.52 17.27
CA ALA A 115 14.73 14.73 16.14
C ALA A 115 15.42 15.07 14.81
N SER A 116 15.65 16.36 14.54
CA SER A 116 16.40 16.80 13.36
C SER A 116 17.82 16.23 13.34
N SER A 117 18.49 16.24 14.50
CA SER A 117 19.82 15.68 14.64
C SER A 117 19.84 14.15 14.44
N TYR A 118 18.80 13.47 14.90
CA TYR A 118 18.66 12.04 14.67
C TYR A 118 18.49 11.72 13.18
N LEU A 119 17.61 12.46 12.50
CA LEU A 119 17.38 12.31 11.06
C LEU A 119 18.64 12.60 10.26
N ASP A 120 19.36 13.68 10.55
CA ASP A 120 20.60 14.04 9.84
C ASP A 120 21.67 12.95 9.93
N ILE A 121 21.87 12.36 11.11
CA ILE A 121 22.82 11.24 11.26
C ILE A 121 22.36 10.02 10.46
N LEU A 122 21.09 9.66 10.55
CA LEU A 122 20.56 8.52 9.82
C LEU A 122 20.67 8.73 8.30
N MET A 123 20.45 9.95 7.82
CA MET A 123 20.64 10.32 6.43
C MET A 123 22.10 10.12 5.99
N VAL A 124 23.09 10.51 6.81
CA VAL A 124 24.51 10.29 6.52
C VAL A 124 24.86 8.79 6.53
N LEU A 125 24.40 8.05 7.54
CA LEU A 125 24.74 6.64 7.72
C LEU A 125 24.12 5.72 6.66
N LEU A 126 22.96 6.08 6.12
CA LEU A 126 22.24 5.32 5.11
C LEU A 126 22.45 5.85 3.68
N SER A 127 23.19 6.94 3.52
CA SER A 127 23.52 7.46 2.19
C SER A 127 24.74 6.75 1.62
N LYS A 128 24.50 5.90 0.61
CA LYS A 128 25.57 5.26 -0.17
C LYS A 128 26.50 6.27 -0.82
N GLU A 129 25.98 7.41 -1.28
CA GLU A 129 26.77 8.47 -1.89
C GLU A 129 27.83 9.01 -0.92
N HIS A 130 27.42 9.39 0.30
CA HIS A 130 28.34 9.84 1.34
C HIS A 130 29.36 8.74 1.72
N ALA A 131 28.89 7.50 1.86
CA ALA A 131 29.76 6.38 2.21
C ALA A 131 30.83 6.11 1.13
N VAL A 132 30.44 6.14 -0.15
CA VAL A 132 31.35 5.96 -1.29
C VAL A 132 32.32 7.13 -1.41
N ALA A 133 31.87 8.37 -1.19
CA ALA A 133 32.74 9.54 -1.24
C ALA A 133 33.89 9.47 -0.23
N VAL A 134 33.64 8.91 0.97
CA VAL A 134 34.65 8.85 2.04
C VAL A 134 35.61 7.67 1.88
N SER A 135 35.17 6.50 1.41
CA SER A 135 36.00 5.28 1.40
C SER A 135 35.69 4.27 0.29
N GLY A 136 35.02 4.71 -0.78
CA GLY A 136 34.72 3.88 -1.94
C GLY A 136 33.95 2.61 -1.59
N VAL A 137 34.49 1.46 -1.99
CA VAL A 137 33.85 0.14 -1.83
C VAL A 137 33.64 -0.22 -0.35
N GLN A 138 34.59 0.11 0.52
CA GLN A 138 34.48 -0.20 1.95
C GLN A 138 33.36 0.60 2.60
N GLY A 139 33.21 1.87 2.23
CA GLY A 139 32.10 2.70 2.68
C GLY A 139 30.75 2.16 2.21
N SER A 140 30.63 1.75 0.94
CA SER A 140 29.42 1.12 0.43
C SER A 140 29.03 -0.14 1.22
N ALA A 141 30.00 -1.02 1.52
CA ALA A 141 29.75 -2.23 2.30
C ALA A 141 29.33 -1.91 3.75
N PHE A 142 29.90 -0.87 4.35
CA PHE A 142 29.53 -0.40 5.68
C PHE A 142 28.09 0.15 5.72
N CYS A 143 27.70 0.99 4.76
CA CYS A 143 26.34 1.50 4.60
C CYS A 143 25.33 0.35 4.40
N GLN A 144 25.66 -0.62 3.54
CA GLN A 144 24.85 -1.81 3.30
C GLN A 144 24.63 -2.61 4.58
N ALA A 145 25.69 -2.84 5.33
CA ALA A 145 25.63 -3.56 6.60
C ALA A 145 24.70 -2.87 7.62
N ILE A 146 24.66 -1.53 7.66
CA ILE A 146 23.71 -0.80 8.53
C ILE A 146 22.29 -0.92 7.99
N THR A 147 22.09 -0.74 6.68
CA THR A 147 20.77 -0.84 6.06
C THR A 147 20.16 -2.23 6.29
N GLU A 148 20.91 -3.30 6.03
CA GLU A 148 20.49 -4.69 6.27
C GLU A 148 20.02 -4.92 7.71
N TYR A 149 20.83 -4.47 8.68
CA TYR A 149 20.49 -4.59 10.10
C TYR A 149 19.18 -3.87 10.46
N LEU A 150 18.94 -2.69 9.90
CA LEU A 150 17.71 -1.94 10.18
C LEU A 150 16.49 -2.55 9.48
N MET A 151 16.66 -3.08 8.27
CA MET A 151 15.60 -3.80 7.56
C MET A 151 15.14 -5.03 8.35
N GLU A 152 16.09 -5.83 8.89
CA GLU A 152 15.80 -6.93 9.82
C GLU A 152 15.03 -6.49 11.07
N LYS A 153 15.15 -5.21 11.45
CA LYS A 153 14.48 -4.59 12.60
C LYS A 153 13.27 -3.75 12.20
N GLN A 154 12.61 -4.10 11.10
CA GLN A 154 11.33 -3.52 10.68
C GLN A 154 11.41 -2.01 10.43
N PHE A 155 12.51 -1.55 9.79
CA PHE A 155 12.76 -0.15 9.44
C PHE A 155 11.50 0.62 9.00
N TYR A 156 10.78 0.11 8.00
CA TYR A 156 9.59 0.78 7.45
C TYR A 156 8.38 0.73 8.39
N GLY A 157 8.26 -0.28 9.26
CA GLY A 157 7.23 -0.33 10.30
C GLY A 157 7.45 0.75 11.37
N VAL A 158 8.69 0.89 11.83
CA VAL A 158 9.09 1.94 12.78
C VAL A 158 8.91 3.33 12.16
N LEU A 159 9.27 3.49 10.88
CA LEU A 159 9.14 4.75 10.15
C LEU A 159 7.68 5.16 9.96
N LYS A 160 6.81 4.21 9.59
CA LYS A 160 5.35 4.43 9.52
C LYS A 160 4.81 4.94 10.85
N LYS A 161 5.21 4.33 11.97
CA LYS A 161 4.81 4.73 13.33
C LYS A 161 5.31 6.13 13.70
N ALA A 162 6.54 6.47 13.33
CA ALA A 162 7.07 7.82 13.53
C ALA A 162 6.27 8.86 12.72
N MET A 163 6.06 8.58 11.44
CA MET A 163 5.38 9.49 10.51
C MET A 163 3.89 9.65 10.83
N SER A 164 3.21 8.62 11.35
CA SER A 164 1.79 8.72 11.71
C SER A 164 1.54 9.68 12.88
N LYS A 165 2.50 9.79 13.80
CA LYS A 165 2.47 10.71 14.96
C LYS A 165 2.77 12.16 14.60
N LEU A 166 3.41 12.42 13.47
CA LEU A 166 3.65 13.79 13.03
C LEU A 166 2.32 14.51 12.74
N PRO A 167 2.22 15.82 13.03
CA PRO A 167 1.10 16.65 12.60
C PRO A 167 0.88 16.50 11.09
N ILE A 168 -0.38 16.43 10.68
CA ILE A 168 -0.73 16.30 9.27
C ILE A 168 -0.34 17.57 8.51
N GLU A 169 -0.57 18.73 9.10
CA GLU A 169 -0.28 20.03 8.51
C GLU A 169 0.93 20.66 9.23
N ASN A 170 1.83 21.28 8.46
CA ASN A 170 2.96 22.08 8.96
C ASN A 170 4.14 21.34 9.61
N SER A 171 4.24 20.01 9.46
CA SER A 171 5.42 19.29 9.95
C SER A 171 6.66 19.63 9.11
N THR A 172 7.65 20.25 9.74
CA THR A 172 8.93 20.62 9.10
C THR A 172 9.85 19.41 8.92
N SER A 173 9.67 18.36 9.72
CA SER A 173 10.49 17.14 9.68
C SER A 173 10.02 16.13 8.63
N PHE A 174 8.76 16.21 8.19
CA PHE A 174 8.18 15.24 7.25
C PHE A 174 8.98 15.02 5.95
N PRO A 175 9.53 16.06 5.29
CA PRO A 175 10.39 15.88 4.11
C PRO A 175 11.67 15.08 4.39
N LEU A 176 12.25 15.20 5.59
CA LEU A 176 13.43 14.44 6.00
C LEU A 176 13.08 12.95 6.17
N PHE A 177 11.94 12.65 6.78
CA PHE A 177 11.42 11.28 6.88
C PHE A 177 11.21 10.64 5.50
N LEU A 178 10.65 11.38 4.54
CA LEU A 178 10.47 10.89 3.17
C LEU A 178 11.79 10.67 2.45
N SER A 179 12.78 11.55 2.66
CA SER A 179 14.12 11.36 2.10
C SER A 179 14.75 10.08 2.65
N LEU A 180 14.62 9.87 3.97
CA LEU A 180 15.10 8.68 4.67
C LEU A 180 14.45 7.39 4.17
N CYS A 181 13.16 7.42 3.77
CA CYS A 181 12.48 6.26 3.17
C CYS A 181 13.17 5.74 1.91
N THR A 182 13.82 6.63 1.14
CA THR A 182 14.36 6.30 -0.19
C THR A 182 15.84 5.94 -0.18
N LEU A 183 16.59 6.31 0.86
CA LEU A 183 18.02 6.02 0.94
C LEU A 183 18.37 4.53 0.80
N PRO A 184 17.65 3.59 1.45
CA PRO A 184 17.93 2.16 1.30
C PRO A 184 17.87 1.64 -0.14
N LEU A 185 17.10 2.27 -1.04
CA LEU A 185 17.02 1.87 -2.45
C LEU A 185 18.35 2.07 -3.17
N SER A 186 19.14 3.06 -2.78
CA SER A 186 20.45 3.31 -3.39
C SER A 186 21.50 2.27 -2.98
N THR A 187 21.31 1.65 -1.81
CA THR A 187 22.22 0.65 -1.23
C THR A 187 22.32 -0.58 -2.13
N TYR A 188 21.18 -1.07 -2.61
CA TYR A 188 21.07 -2.32 -3.36
C TYR A 188 20.91 -2.09 -4.87
N PRO A 189 21.38 -3.02 -5.73
CA PRO A 189 21.09 -2.97 -7.16
C PRO A 189 19.58 -3.13 -7.41
N GLU A 190 19.06 -2.45 -8.44
CA GLU A 190 17.62 -2.43 -8.75
C GLU A 190 17.02 -3.82 -9.05
N ASN A 191 17.83 -4.76 -9.53
CA ASN A 191 17.39 -6.12 -9.85
C ASN A 191 17.51 -7.10 -8.67
N SER A 192 17.88 -6.62 -7.48
CA SER A 192 18.07 -7.48 -6.31
C SER A 192 16.76 -7.74 -5.56
N PRO A 193 16.61 -8.91 -4.90
CA PRO A 193 15.41 -9.18 -4.10
C PRO A 193 15.27 -8.19 -2.94
N GLN A 194 16.38 -7.72 -2.36
CA GLN A 194 16.36 -6.71 -1.30
C GLN A 194 15.80 -5.37 -1.79
N PHE A 195 16.16 -4.94 -3.01
CA PHE A 195 15.57 -3.74 -3.60
C PHE A 195 14.06 -3.88 -3.75
N ASN A 196 13.60 -5.03 -4.24
CA ASN A 196 12.17 -5.32 -4.40
C ASN A 196 11.43 -5.32 -3.05
N GLU A 197 12.00 -5.93 -2.02
CA GLU A 197 11.43 -5.92 -0.66
C GLU A 197 11.29 -4.49 -0.11
N ILE A 198 12.32 -3.67 -0.27
CA ILE A 198 12.32 -2.25 0.11
C ILE A 198 11.26 -1.49 -0.68
N TYR A 199 11.17 -1.71 -1.99
CA TYR A 199 10.20 -1.07 -2.87
C TYR A 199 8.77 -1.39 -2.44
N VAL A 200 8.45 -2.67 -2.21
CA VAL A 200 7.15 -3.13 -1.68
C VAL A 200 6.87 -2.52 -0.30
N ALA A 201 7.86 -2.50 0.61
CA ALA A 201 7.69 -1.95 1.95
C ALA A 201 7.34 -0.44 1.92
N ILE A 202 7.87 0.33 0.97
CA ILE A 202 7.50 1.74 0.79
C ILE A 202 6.02 1.86 0.40
N PHE A 203 5.53 1.06 -0.55
CA PHE A 203 4.10 1.06 -0.91
C PHE A 203 3.22 0.66 0.29
N VAL A 204 3.54 -0.47 0.92
CA VAL A 204 2.72 -1.06 1.97
C VAL A 204 2.73 -0.26 3.27
N ARG A 205 3.87 0.36 3.65
CA ARG A 205 4.01 1.01 4.96
C ARG A 205 4.00 2.53 4.87
N ILE A 206 4.58 3.12 3.81
CA ILE A 206 4.70 4.58 3.68
C ILE A 206 3.55 5.14 2.86
N LEU A 207 3.28 4.63 1.66
CA LEU A 207 2.16 5.09 0.83
C LEU A 207 0.79 4.72 1.41
N SER A 208 0.73 3.79 2.36
CA SER A 208 -0.48 3.49 3.10
C SER A 208 -0.74 4.46 4.27
N LEU A 209 0.09 5.50 4.46
CA LEU A 209 -0.11 6.46 5.56
C LEU A 209 -1.40 7.26 5.30
N PRO A 210 -2.30 7.37 6.29
CA PRO A 210 -3.53 8.12 6.11
C PRO A 210 -3.21 9.60 5.84
N LEU A 211 -3.94 10.18 4.89
CA LEU A 211 -3.83 11.58 4.50
C LEU A 211 -2.42 12.00 4.03
N LEU A 212 -1.65 11.08 3.46
CA LEU A 212 -0.29 11.35 2.99
C LEU A 212 -0.21 12.55 2.01
N PRO A 213 -1.13 12.74 1.04
CA PRO A 213 -1.14 13.94 0.20
C PRO A 213 -1.24 15.25 0.99
N ASN A 214 -1.97 15.29 2.11
CA ASN A 214 -2.10 16.49 2.94
C ASN A 214 -0.85 16.81 3.75
N ARG A 215 0.02 15.80 3.96
CA ARG A 215 1.30 15.96 4.66
C ARG A 215 2.37 16.59 3.78
N LEU A 216 2.10 16.73 2.49
CA LEU A 216 3.02 17.29 1.51
C LEU A 216 2.63 18.72 1.15
N SER A 217 3.64 19.56 0.93
CA SER A 217 3.40 20.90 0.39
C SER A 217 2.87 20.79 -1.04
N PRO A 218 1.73 21.45 -1.36
CA PRO A 218 1.15 21.40 -2.70
C PRO A 218 2.02 22.12 -3.73
N ASP A 219 2.85 23.07 -3.30
CA ASP A 219 3.61 23.97 -4.19
C ASP A 219 4.88 23.33 -4.76
N ASN A 220 5.35 22.22 -4.18
CA ASN A 220 6.56 21.55 -4.64
C ASN A 220 6.40 20.03 -4.55
N PRO A 221 6.24 19.31 -5.67
CA PRO A 221 6.12 17.85 -5.64
C PRO A 221 7.40 17.28 -5.02
N SER A 222 7.23 16.61 -3.88
CA SER A 222 8.34 16.02 -3.15
C SER A 222 9.23 15.20 -4.09
N PRO A 223 10.57 15.28 -3.98
CA PRO A 223 11.49 14.41 -4.72
C PRO A 223 11.14 12.93 -4.57
N PHE A 224 10.50 12.57 -3.45
CA PHE A 224 9.89 11.27 -3.25
C PHE A 224 8.90 10.93 -4.37
N ILE A 225 7.88 11.75 -4.63
CA ILE A 225 6.87 11.45 -5.67
C ILE A 225 7.52 11.39 -7.05
N SER A 226 8.28 12.42 -7.42
CA SER A 226 8.81 12.56 -8.78
C SER A 226 9.85 11.51 -9.13
N ARG A 227 10.75 11.15 -8.20
CA ARG A 227 11.83 10.18 -8.46
C ARG A 227 11.44 8.74 -8.13
N PHE A 228 10.64 8.52 -7.09
CA PHE A 228 10.29 7.15 -6.68
C PHE A 228 9.04 6.65 -7.39
N LEU A 229 7.92 7.36 -7.27
CA LEU A 229 6.64 6.88 -7.79
C LEU A 229 6.57 6.97 -9.31
N LEU A 230 6.90 8.12 -9.89
CA LEU A 230 6.68 8.33 -11.33
C LEU A 230 7.75 7.66 -12.21
N ALA A 231 9.00 7.66 -11.77
CA ALA A 231 10.12 7.20 -12.61
C ALA A 231 10.34 5.68 -12.61
N ASN A 232 9.83 4.96 -11.61
CA ASN A 232 10.09 3.53 -11.40
C ASN A 232 8.82 2.67 -11.33
N LEU A 233 7.68 3.22 -11.72
CA LEU A 233 6.38 2.54 -11.58
C LEU A 233 6.30 1.26 -12.42
N ASP A 234 6.98 1.23 -13.56
CA ASP A 234 7.10 0.08 -14.47
C ASP A 234 7.74 -1.15 -13.82
N LYS A 235 8.58 -0.92 -12.78
CA LYS A 235 9.20 -2.01 -12.01
C LYS A 235 8.23 -2.70 -11.06
N LEU A 236 7.02 -2.15 -10.89
CA LEU A 236 6.07 -2.64 -9.92
C LEU A 236 5.29 -3.87 -10.37
N THR A 237 5.09 -4.07 -11.67
CA THR A 237 4.31 -5.22 -12.20
C THR A 237 4.65 -6.57 -11.56
N PRO A 238 5.93 -7.02 -11.49
CA PRO A 238 6.25 -8.30 -10.85
C PRO A 238 6.05 -8.32 -9.32
N LEU A 239 5.83 -7.16 -8.70
CA LEU A 239 5.73 -6.97 -7.25
C LEU A 239 4.29 -6.72 -6.77
N ILE A 240 3.33 -6.52 -7.68
CA ILE A 240 1.93 -6.23 -7.33
C ILE A 240 1.38 -7.33 -6.42
N GLY A 241 1.66 -8.61 -6.74
CA GLY A 241 1.29 -9.78 -5.94
C GLY A 241 1.74 -9.70 -4.47
N SER A 242 2.87 -9.07 -4.16
CA SER A 242 3.36 -8.88 -2.79
C SER A 242 2.68 -7.70 -2.08
N ILE A 243 2.18 -6.72 -2.82
CA ILE A 243 1.45 -5.56 -2.26
C ILE A 243 0.01 -5.95 -1.91
N THR A 244 -0.60 -6.88 -2.67
CA THR A 244 -2.00 -7.30 -2.49
C THR A 244 -2.31 -7.83 -1.09
N GLY A 245 -1.33 -8.47 -0.44
CA GLY A 245 -1.49 -8.95 0.94
C GLY A 245 -1.74 -7.84 1.96
N TYR A 246 -1.59 -6.57 1.58
CA TYR A 246 -1.68 -5.41 2.46
C TYR A 246 -2.57 -4.29 1.88
N VAL A 247 -3.62 -4.66 1.14
CA VAL A 247 -4.55 -3.66 0.59
C VAL A 247 -5.10 -2.76 1.70
N SER A 248 -5.05 -1.46 1.44
CA SER A 248 -5.61 -0.42 2.30
C SER A 248 -6.29 0.65 1.43
N PRO A 249 -7.48 1.14 1.82
CA PRO A 249 -8.14 2.25 1.14
C PRO A 249 -7.27 3.51 1.08
N ASP A 250 -6.45 3.77 2.11
CA ASP A 250 -5.51 4.89 2.13
C ASP A 250 -4.42 4.71 1.07
N LEU A 251 -3.91 3.49 0.87
CA LEU A 251 -2.94 3.21 -0.18
C LEU A 251 -3.53 3.50 -1.57
N ALA A 252 -4.74 3.00 -1.85
CA ALA A 252 -5.41 3.23 -3.13
C ALA A 252 -5.66 4.72 -3.39
N ALA A 253 -6.15 5.45 -2.38
CA ALA A 253 -6.42 6.87 -2.47
C ALA A 253 -5.12 7.67 -2.69
N ASN A 254 -4.07 7.38 -1.94
CA ASN A 254 -2.78 8.07 -2.05
C ASN A 254 -2.12 7.81 -3.41
N VAL A 255 -2.14 6.57 -3.90
CA VAL A 255 -1.65 6.20 -5.23
C VAL A 255 -2.40 6.98 -6.30
N PHE A 256 -3.74 7.02 -6.23
CA PHE A 256 -4.57 7.81 -7.15
C PHE A 256 -4.21 9.31 -7.10
N MET A 257 -4.12 9.90 -5.91
CA MET A 257 -3.82 11.32 -5.73
C MET A 257 -2.43 11.72 -6.22
N PHE A 258 -1.43 10.85 -6.09
CA PHE A 258 -0.07 11.15 -6.54
C PHE A 258 0.16 10.89 -8.01
N ILE A 259 -0.62 10.03 -8.67
CA ILE A 259 -0.37 9.63 -10.06
C ILE A 259 -1.32 10.37 -11.02
N SER A 260 -2.57 10.60 -10.64
CA SER A 260 -3.58 11.25 -11.51
C SER A 260 -3.16 12.59 -12.12
N PRO A 261 -2.46 13.50 -11.41
CA PRO A 261 -2.04 14.77 -12.02
C PRO A 261 -0.95 14.61 -13.08
N PHE A 262 -0.24 13.48 -13.09
CA PHE A 262 0.96 13.25 -13.89
C PHE A 262 0.78 12.19 -14.98
N TYR A 263 -0.46 11.82 -15.28
CA TYR A 263 -0.76 10.79 -16.27
C TYR A 263 -0.08 10.97 -17.62
N LYS A 264 0.03 12.22 -18.08
CA LYS A 264 0.68 12.58 -19.36
C LYS A 264 2.20 12.34 -19.37
N TRP A 265 2.82 12.14 -18.20
CA TRP A 265 4.27 11.97 -18.06
C TRP A 265 4.68 10.50 -17.88
N LEU A 266 3.71 9.61 -17.71
CA LEU A 266 3.99 8.19 -17.51
C LEU A 266 4.35 7.52 -18.84
N SER A 267 5.33 6.62 -18.77
CA SER A 267 5.61 5.71 -19.88
C SER A 267 4.46 4.69 -20.03
N THR A 268 4.34 4.07 -21.19
CA THR A 268 3.36 2.99 -21.42
C THR A 268 3.50 1.86 -20.41
N ALA A 269 4.73 1.46 -20.06
CA ALA A 269 4.96 0.42 -19.07
C ALA A 269 4.52 0.86 -17.66
N ALA A 270 4.88 2.07 -17.24
CA ALA A 270 4.45 2.65 -15.97
C ALA A 270 2.92 2.76 -15.88
N TRP A 271 2.26 3.10 -16.98
CA TRP A 271 0.80 3.16 -17.08
C TRP A 271 0.14 1.78 -16.90
N ALA A 272 0.69 0.75 -17.55
CA ALA A 272 0.20 -0.61 -17.37
C ALA A 272 0.31 -1.05 -15.91
N SER A 273 1.47 -0.84 -15.28
CA SER A 273 1.69 -1.15 -13.85
C SER A 273 0.77 -0.34 -12.93
N TYR A 274 0.48 0.93 -13.26
CA TYR A 274 -0.50 1.74 -12.52
C TYR A 274 -1.89 1.12 -12.58
N LEU A 275 -2.41 0.86 -13.78
CA LEU A 275 -3.76 0.32 -13.96
C LEU A 275 -3.90 -1.05 -13.29
N GLU A 276 -2.88 -1.90 -13.42
CA GLU A 276 -2.84 -3.21 -12.76
C GLU A 276 -2.85 -3.06 -11.24
N LEU A 277 -1.95 -2.24 -10.67
CA LEU A 277 -1.91 -1.97 -9.23
C LEU A 277 -3.25 -1.42 -8.73
N SER A 278 -3.81 -0.41 -9.40
CA SER A 278 -5.07 0.21 -9.01
C SER A 278 -6.22 -0.78 -9.06
N THR A 279 -6.30 -1.60 -10.11
CA THR A 279 -7.28 -2.69 -10.22
C THR A 279 -7.21 -3.61 -9.00
N THR A 280 -6.00 -4.07 -8.68
CA THR A 280 -5.78 -4.98 -7.57
C THR A 280 -6.09 -4.35 -6.21
N LEU A 281 -5.68 -3.10 -5.99
CA LEU A 281 -5.98 -2.36 -4.75
C LEU A 281 -7.49 -2.14 -4.59
N ILE A 282 -8.19 -1.75 -5.66
CA ILE A 282 -9.65 -1.51 -5.63
C ILE A 282 -10.41 -2.81 -5.36
N ASN A 283 -10.03 -3.91 -6.02
CA ASN A 283 -10.63 -5.22 -5.76
C ASN A 283 -10.45 -5.67 -4.31
N GLY A 284 -9.29 -5.41 -3.70
CA GLY A 284 -9.02 -5.80 -2.32
C GLY A 284 -9.94 -5.14 -1.29
N PHE A 285 -10.61 -4.03 -1.62
CA PHE A 285 -11.60 -3.40 -0.74
C PHE A 285 -13.06 -3.53 -1.17
N ASN A 286 -13.35 -4.22 -2.28
CA ASN A 286 -14.72 -4.35 -2.82
C ASN A 286 -15.67 -5.16 -1.89
N GLY A 287 -15.10 -5.96 -0.99
CA GLY A 287 -15.86 -6.69 0.05
C GLY A 287 -16.19 -5.88 1.31
N TYR A 288 -15.56 -4.71 1.49
CA TYR A 288 -15.73 -3.89 2.68
C TYR A 288 -16.68 -2.73 2.38
N SER A 289 -17.69 -2.55 3.23
CA SER A 289 -18.52 -1.35 3.16
C SER A 289 -17.68 -0.16 3.58
N LEU A 290 -17.21 0.62 2.58
CA LEU A 290 -16.50 1.90 2.77
C LEU A 290 -17.26 2.89 3.67
N TYR A 291 -18.55 2.65 3.89
CA TYR A 291 -19.46 3.50 4.65
C TYR A 291 -19.88 2.89 6.00
N SER A 292 -19.26 1.79 6.46
CA SER A 292 -19.74 1.04 7.64
C SER A 292 -19.49 1.68 9.00
N SER A 293 -19.02 2.94 9.10
CA SER A 293 -18.95 3.63 10.38
C SER A 293 -20.31 4.28 10.73
N SER A 294 -21.37 3.47 10.84
CA SER A 294 -22.50 3.89 11.68
C SER A 294 -21.98 3.92 13.10
N GLN A 295 -21.76 5.14 13.60
CA GLN A 295 -21.40 5.47 14.97
C GLN A 295 -22.23 4.63 15.95
N SER A 296 -21.68 3.50 16.38
CA SER A 296 -22.05 2.95 17.68
C SER A 296 -21.36 3.89 18.65
N GLU A 297 -22.14 4.82 19.22
CA GLU A 297 -21.72 5.64 20.34
C GLU A 297 -21.23 4.69 21.44
N SER A 298 -19.91 4.48 21.48
CA SER A 298 -19.28 3.70 22.53
C SER A 298 -19.52 4.45 23.83
N GLN A 299 -20.41 3.90 24.64
CA GLN A 299 -20.63 4.30 26.02
C GLN A 299 -19.28 4.52 26.70
N THR A 300 -19.10 5.73 27.20
CA THR A 300 -18.02 6.14 28.11
C THR A 300 -17.77 5.06 29.17
N ASN A 301 -16.66 4.34 29.03
CA ASN A 301 -16.11 3.58 30.14
C ASN A 301 -15.50 4.55 31.17
N PRO A 302 -15.49 4.16 32.45
CA PRO A 302 -15.18 5.07 33.55
C PRO A 302 -13.69 5.41 33.58
N VAL A 303 -13.44 6.66 33.95
CA VAL A 303 -12.14 7.27 34.30
C VAL A 303 -11.24 6.26 35.01
N ASP A 304 -10.17 5.84 34.33
CA ASP A 304 -9.08 5.09 34.93
C ASP A 304 -8.15 6.07 35.63
N TYR A 305 -7.85 5.79 36.90
CA TYR A 305 -7.14 6.67 37.80
C TYR A 305 -5.63 6.64 37.53
N ASP A 306 -5.04 7.84 37.46
CA ASP A 306 -3.66 8.20 37.80
C ASP A 306 -2.56 7.13 37.67
N SER A 307 -1.73 7.28 36.63
CA SER A 307 -0.36 6.75 36.62
C SER A 307 0.64 7.83 36.18
N VAL A 308 0.75 8.86 37.02
CA VAL A 308 1.86 9.82 37.00
C VAL A 308 3.03 9.21 37.78
N LEU A 309 3.81 8.32 37.17
CA LEU A 309 5.17 7.92 37.63
C LEU A 309 5.92 7.28 36.45
N SER A 310 6.21 8.08 35.42
CA SER A 310 7.13 7.70 34.34
C SER A 310 8.55 7.99 34.79
N ASP A 311 9.22 6.98 35.33
CA ASP A 311 10.57 7.06 35.86
C ASP A 311 11.46 6.05 35.11
N GLY A 312 11.74 6.36 33.84
CA GLY A 312 13.03 6.15 33.16
C GLY A 312 13.73 4.79 33.26
N ASP A 313 13.04 3.69 32.99
CA ASP A 313 13.67 2.53 32.33
C ASP A 313 12.77 2.12 31.17
N THR A 314 12.95 2.79 30.04
CA THR A 314 12.63 2.23 28.73
C THR A 314 13.67 1.15 28.45
N ASP A 315 13.59 0.04 29.20
CA ASP A 315 13.71 -1.23 28.50
C ASP A 315 12.63 -1.11 27.44
N TYR A 316 13.02 -0.81 26.21
CA TYR A 316 12.14 -1.02 25.08
C TYR A 316 11.81 -2.49 25.19
N GLU A 317 10.69 -2.79 25.88
CA GLU A 317 10.07 -4.10 25.85
C GLU A 317 10.21 -4.53 24.42
N ASP A 318 10.84 -5.70 24.25
CA ASP A 318 11.01 -6.34 22.96
C ASP A 318 9.74 -6.01 22.20
N PHE A 319 9.85 -5.09 21.23
CA PHE A 319 8.68 -4.55 20.57
C PHE A 319 8.21 -5.74 19.75
N GLU A 320 7.47 -6.64 20.38
CA GLU A 320 6.47 -7.48 19.78
C GLU A 320 5.50 -6.45 19.21
N LEU A 321 5.93 -5.86 18.08
CA LEU A 321 5.11 -5.17 17.13
C LEU A 321 3.89 -6.05 17.05
N GLU A 322 2.76 -5.54 17.56
CA GLU A 322 1.48 -6.22 17.54
C GLU A 322 1.39 -6.94 16.21
N LYS A 323 1.47 -8.27 16.28
CA LYS A 323 1.64 -9.12 15.12
C LYS A 323 0.47 -8.79 14.20
N ASP A 324 0.73 -8.06 13.11
CA ASP A 324 -0.25 -7.32 12.29
C ASP A 324 -1.54 -8.14 12.12
N SER A 325 -2.45 -8.06 13.09
CA SER A 325 -3.73 -8.74 13.02
C SER A 325 -4.58 -7.80 12.19
N TYR A 326 -4.95 -8.24 10.99
CA TYR A 326 -5.80 -7.46 10.10
C TYR A 326 -7.01 -6.97 10.89
N PRO A 327 -7.21 -5.65 11.03
CA PRO A 327 -8.36 -5.15 11.76
C PRO A 327 -9.62 -5.61 11.02
N ASP A 328 -10.57 -6.19 11.76
CA ASP A 328 -11.85 -6.69 11.23
C ASP A 328 -12.66 -5.58 10.52
N THR A 329 -12.37 -4.32 10.83
CA THR A 329 -12.98 -3.13 10.21
C THR A 329 -11.93 -2.07 9.94
N TRP A 330 -11.93 -1.52 8.73
CA TRP A 330 -11.07 -0.41 8.37
C TRP A 330 -11.71 0.92 8.75
N GLU A 331 -11.02 1.70 9.59
CA GLU A 331 -11.38 3.09 9.85
C GLU A 331 -10.85 3.96 8.71
N VAL A 332 -11.68 4.20 7.69
CA VAL A 332 -11.30 5.04 6.55
C VAL A 332 -11.64 6.50 6.84
N ASN A 333 -10.65 7.38 6.71
CA ASN A 333 -10.87 8.81 6.89
C ASN A 333 -11.84 9.37 5.83
N ARG A 334 -12.73 10.30 6.22
CA ARG A 334 -13.65 10.99 5.29
C ARG A 334 -12.95 11.62 4.09
N GLN A 335 -11.74 12.15 4.28
CA GLN A 335 -10.98 12.73 3.18
C GLN A 335 -10.44 11.65 2.23
N THR A 336 -10.02 10.50 2.74
CA THR A 336 -9.66 9.32 1.92
C THR A 336 -10.86 8.88 1.08
N ILE A 337 -12.07 8.82 1.69
CA ILE A 337 -13.30 8.51 0.96
C ILE A 337 -13.55 9.51 -0.17
N LYS A 338 -13.42 10.82 0.08
CA LYS A 338 -13.56 11.85 -0.95
C LYS A 338 -12.61 11.67 -2.13
N TRP A 339 -11.37 11.25 -1.88
CA TRP A 339 -10.41 10.96 -2.95
C TRP A 339 -10.79 9.69 -3.72
N LEU A 340 -11.21 8.64 -3.03
CA LEU A 340 -11.71 7.43 -3.68
C LEU A 340 -12.97 7.70 -4.51
N GLU A 341 -13.85 8.61 -4.08
CA GLU A 341 -15.02 9.05 -4.84
C GLU A 341 -14.65 9.86 -6.10
N GLN A 342 -13.42 10.35 -6.24
CA GLN A 342 -12.94 10.98 -7.47
C GLN A 342 -12.56 9.96 -8.55
N ILE A 343 -12.23 8.72 -8.16
CA ILE A 343 -11.82 7.64 -9.07
C ILE A 343 -12.91 7.35 -10.14
N PRO A 344 -14.19 7.15 -9.81
CA PRO A 344 -15.22 6.84 -10.81
C PRO A 344 -15.77 8.07 -11.56
N THR A 345 -15.24 9.27 -11.32
CA THR A 345 -15.83 10.50 -11.89
C THR A 345 -15.65 10.61 -13.41
N ALA A 346 -16.63 11.21 -14.08
CA ALA A 346 -16.62 11.37 -15.53
C ALA A 346 -15.36 12.05 -16.11
N PRO A 347 -14.82 13.13 -15.52
CA PRO A 347 -13.59 13.76 -16.02
C PRO A 347 -12.41 12.79 -15.98
N HIS A 348 -12.26 12.07 -14.87
CA HIS A 348 -11.17 11.12 -14.70
C HIS A 348 -11.25 9.97 -15.72
N ILE A 349 -12.42 9.36 -15.88
CA ILE A 349 -12.60 8.27 -16.85
C ILE A 349 -12.36 8.76 -18.28
N THR A 350 -12.80 9.98 -18.62
CA THR A 350 -12.57 10.57 -19.94
C THR A 350 -11.08 10.77 -20.22
N ASP A 351 -10.32 11.26 -19.23
CA ASP A 351 -8.87 11.43 -19.33
C ASP A 351 -8.17 10.07 -19.55
N LEU A 352 -8.57 9.03 -18.82
CA LEU A 352 -8.03 7.68 -18.99
C LEU A 352 -8.33 7.10 -20.38
N ILE A 353 -9.54 7.31 -20.92
CA ILE A 353 -9.91 6.88 -22.28
C ILE A 353 -9.04 7.58 -23.31
N ALA A 354 -8.89 8.91 -23.21
CA ALA A 354 -8.11 9.69 -24.17
C ALA A 354 -6.65 9.23 -24.23
N LEU A 355 -6.06 8.90 -23.08
CA LEU A 355 -4.68 8.39 -23.00
C LEU A 355 -4.57 6.96 -23.57
N THR A 356 -5.50 6.08 -23.22
CA THR A 356 -5.48 4.67 -23.65
C THR A 356 -5.73 4.52 -25.15
N GLN A 357 -6.54 5.38 -25.76
CA GLN A 357 -6.79 5.36 -27.22
C GLN A 357 -5.51 5.56 -28.04
N SER A 358 -4.50 6.24 -27.50
CA SER A 358 -3.21 6.43 -28.16
C SER A 358 -2.30 5.19 -28.11
N GLN A 359 -2.62 4.19 -27.28
CA GLN A 359 -1.72 3.11 -26.90
C GLN A 359 -2.48 1.78 -26.73
N ALA A 360 -2.63 1.03 -27.83
CA ALA A 360 -3.43 -0.21 -27.87
C ALA A 360 -2.98 -1.30 -26.87
N SER A 361 -1.70 -1.34 -26.50
CA SER A 361 -1.16 -2.31 -25.52
C SER A 361 -1.72 -2.12 -24.12
N LEU A 362 -2.27 -0.95 -23.80
CA LEU A 362 -2.85 -0.65 -22.49
C LEU A 362 -4.31 -1.11 -22.36
N LEU A 363 -4.94 -1.49 -23.47
CA LEU A 363 -6.35 -1.82 -23.51
C LEU A 363 -6.76 -2.93 -22.53
N PRO A 364 -6.03 -4.06 -22.37
CA PRO A 364 -6.41 -5.09 -21.40
C PRO A 364 -6.47 -4.53 -19.98
N HIS A 365 -5.39 -3.89 -19.52
CA HIS A 365 -5.29 -3.30 -18.19
C HIS A 365 -6.35 -2.23 -17.95
N PHE A 366 -6.66 -1.42 -18.97
CA PHE A 366 -7.67 -0.38 -18.86
C PHE A 366 -9.08 -0.93 -18.74
N VAL A 367 -9.38 -2.02 -19.46
CA VAL A 367 -10.67 -2.69 -19.40
C VAL A 367 -10.87 -3.39 -18.06
N ASP A 368 -9.83 -4.03 -17.53
CA ASP A 368 -9.85 -4.63 -16.18
C ASP A 368 -10.08 -3.57 -15.10
N TYR A 369 -9.43 -2.43 -15.26
CA TYR A 369 -9.62 -1.26 -14.40
C TYR A 369 -11.05 -0.72 -14.46
N LEU A 370 -11.60 -0.49 -15.65
CA LEU A 370 -12.98 0.01 -15.82
C LEU A 370 -14.00 -0.97 -15.24
N PHE A 371 -13.83 -2.27 -15.52
CA PHE A 371 -14.67 -3.31 -14.95
C PHE A 371 -14.67 -3.24 -13.42
N THR A 372 -13.47 -3.17 -12.83
CA THR A 372 -13.28 -3.10 -11.38
C THR A 372 -13.91 -1.86 -10.78
N VAL A 373 -13.68 -0.68 -11.37
CA VAL A 373 -14.31 0.58 -10.93
C VAL A 373 -15.84 0.49 -11.00
N THR A 374 -16.41 -0.06 -12.07
CA THR A 374 -17.88 -0.21 -12.15
C THR A 374 -18.45 -1.22 -11.15
N ALA A 375 -17.68 -2.24 -10.76
CA ALA A 375 -18.07 -3.19 -9.74
C ALA A 375 -18.04 -2.57 -8.34
N THR A 376 -17.01 -1.77 -8.03
CA THR A 376 -16.82 -1.14 -6.72
C THR A 376 -17.71 0.08 -6.49
N TRP A 377 -18.04 0.84 -7.53
CA TRP A 377 -18.93 2.01 -7.46
C TRP A 377 -20.18 1.85 -8.34
N PRO A 378 -21.16 1.02 -7.96
CA PRO A 378 -22.36 0.76 -8.77
C PRO A 378 -23.18 2.02 -9.10
N THR A 379 -23.13 3.04 -8.25
CA THR A 379 -23.83 4.32 -8.48
C THR A 379 -23.33 5.08 -9.71
N TYR A 380 -22.05 4.92 -10.06
CA TYR A 380 -21.42 5.55 -11.22
C TYR A 380 -21.41 4.64 -12.47
N GLN A 381 -21.82 3.36 -12.33
CA GLN A 381 -21.75 2.37 -13.40
C GLN A 381 -22.37 2.87 -14.72
N LYS A 382 -23.58 3.42 -14.67
CA LYS A 382 -24.28 3.91 -15.87
C LYS A 382 -23.57 5.08 -16.52
N GLU A 383 -23.05 6.01 -15.71
CA GLU A 383 -22.32 7.18 -16.21
C GLU A 383 -21.03 6.75 -16.92
N ILE A 384 -20.25 5.87 -16.28
CA ILE A 384 -19.02 5.29 -16.85
C ILE A 384 -19.32 4.57 -18.17
N GLN A 385 -20.36 3.74 -18.21
CA GLN A 385 -20.78 3.04 -19.42
C GLN A 385 -21.15 4.03 -20.53
N ASN A 386 -21.92 5.07 -20.23
CA ASN A 386 -22.30 6.08 -21.22
C ASN A 386 -21.08 6.82 -21.79
N ILE A 387 -20.08 7.16 -20.95
CA ILE A 387 -18.83 7.79 -21.40
C ILE A 387 -18.06 6.86 -22.33
N VAL A 388 -17.96 5.58 -21.98
CA VAL A 388 -17.29 4.57 -22.80
C VAL A 388 -18.01 4.37 -24.15
N LEU A 389 -19.35 4.33 -24.14
CA LEU A 389 -20.15 4.26 -25.36
C LEU A 389 -19.97 5.51 -26.25
N ALA A 390 -19.92 6.70 -25.64
CA ALA A 390 -19.72 7.97 -26.34
C ALA A 390 -18.31 8.10 -26.97
N SER A 391 -17.33 7.31 -26.51
CA SER A 391 -15.95 7.34 -27.04
C SER A 391 -15.80 6.76 -28.46
N GLY A 392 -16.89 6.27 -29.07
CA GLY A 392 -17.04 6.08 -30.52
C GLY A 392 -16.31 4.91 -31.19
N GLY A 393 -15.31 4.33 -30.54
CA GLY A 393 -14.56 3.19 -31.08
C GLY A 393 -14.12 2.16 -30.04
N LEU A 394 -14.15 2.50 -28.76
CA LEU A 394 -13.60 1.65 -27.70
C LEU A 394 -14.30 0.30 -27.60
N VAL A 395 -15.63 0.26 -27.72
CA VAL A 395 -16.43 -1.00 -27.71
C VAL A 395 -16.02 -1.94 -28.84
N LYS A 396 -15.79 -1.39 -30.03
CA LYS A 396 -15.38 -2.16 -31.20
C LYS A 396 -13.97 -2.74 -31.03
N ILE A 397 -13.05 -1.93 -30.50
CA ILE A 397 -11.67 -2.36 -30.23
C ILE A 397 -11.66 -3.42 -29.12
N LEU A 398 -12.41 -3.19 -28.02
CA LEU A 398 -12.60 -4.15 -26.92
C LEU A 398 -13.05 -5.52 -27.45
N TYR A 399 -14.09 -5.53 -28.28
CA TYR A 399 -14.56 -6.79 -28.86
C TYR A 399 -13.48 -7.46 -29.73
N ARG A 400 -12.88 -6.73 -30.68
CA ARG A 400 -11.96 -7.30 -31.66
C ARG A 400 -10.64 -7.78 -31.06
N GLU A 401 -10.09 -7.03 -30.12
CA GLU A 401 -8.76 -7.30 -29.58
C GLU A 401 -8.80 -8.24 -28.36
N LEU A 402 -9.82 -8.14 -27.51
CA LEU A 402 -9.88 -8.90 -26.25
C LEU A 402 -10.93 -10.01 -26.28
N VAL A 403 -12.20 -9.68 -26.56
CA VAL A 403 -13.31 -10.64 -26.39
C VAL A 403 -13.32 -11.71 -27.49
N ARG A 404 -13.18 -11.31 -28.75
CA ARG A 404 -13.21 -12.22 -29.90
C ARG A 404 -12.06 -13.23 -29.86
N ARG A 405 -10.90 -12.81 -29.35
CA ARG A 405 -9.71 -13.68 -29.20
C ARG A 405 -9.71 -14.47 -27.90
N SER A 406 -10.68 -14.25 -27.03
CA SER A 406 -10.80 -14.98 -25.77
C SER A 406 -11.12 -16.46 -26.04
N PRO A 407 -10.48 -17.40 -25.31
CA PRO A 407 -10.84 -18.82 -25.32
C PRO A 407 -12.22 -19.08 -24.69
N LEU A 408 -12.76 -18.16 -23.88
CA LEU A 408 -14.06 -18.32 -23.25
C LEU A 408 -15.18 -18.36 -24.31
N GLY A 409 -16.00 -19.41 -24.26
CA GLY A 409 -17.15 -19.57 -25.15
C GLY A 409 -16.81 -20.01 -26.59
N GLN A 410 -15.54 -20.32 -26.88
CA GLN A 410 -15.17 -20.97 -28.13
C GLN A 410 -15.64 -22.43 -28.12
N GLU A 411 -16.04 -22.98 -29.27
CA GLU A 411 -16.62 -24.33 -29.37
C GLU A 411 -15.68 -25.41 -28.81
N GLU A 412 -14.38 -25.29 -29.07
CA GLU A 412 -13.34 -26.24 -28.65
C GLU A 412 -13.14 -26.28 -27.12
N ASP A 413 -13.44 -25.19 -26.40
CA ASP A 413 -13.15 -25.01 -24.97
C ASP A 413 -14.39 -24.69 -24.12
N SER A 414 -15.59 -24.79 -24.70
CA SER A 414 -16.86 -24.44 -24.07
C SER A 414 -17.06 -25.05 -22.67
N MET A 415 -16.60 -26.27 -22.44
CA MET A 415 -16.79 -26.99 -21.18
C MET A 415 -15.89 -26.55 -20.01
N ASN A 416 -14.92 -25.65 -20.24
CA ASN A 416 -13.83 -25.38 -19.29
C ASN A 416 -13.90 -23.99 -18.60
N VAL A 417 -15.07 -23.35 -18.55
CA VAL A 417 -15.24 -21.95 -18.08
C VAL A 417 -14.78 -21.66 -16.64
N TYR A 418 -14.68 -22.67 -15.77
CA TYR A 418 -14.27 -22.52 -14.36
C TYR A 418 -12.75 -22.60 -14.12
N LYS A 419 -11.93 -22.81 -15.17
CA LYS A 419 -10.48 -22.90 -15.00
C LYS A 419 -9.89 -21.55 -14.57
N GLU A 420 -9.06 -21.57 -13.54
CA GLU A 420 -8.34 -20.39 -13.04
C GLU A 420 -7.48 -19.70 -14.11
N ALA A 421 -6.93 -20.46 -15.06
CA ALA A 421 -6.18 -19.93 -16.21
C ALA A 421 -7.02 -19.01 -17.11
N LEU A 422 -8.35 -19.06 -17.03
CA LEU A 422 -9.26 -18.22 -17.81
C LEU A 422 -9.67 -16.93 -17.09
N THR A 423 -9.21 -16.73 -15.85
CA THR A 423 -9.60 -15.60 -14.99
C THR A 423 -9.43 -14.25 -15.69
N ALA A 424 -8.28 -14.02 -16.33
CA ALA A 424 -7.95 -12.77 -17.00
C ALA A 424 -8.85 -12.45 -18.21
N HIS A 425 -9.60 -13.43 -18.72
CA HIS A 425 -10.48 -13.23 -19.88
C HIS A 425 -11.91 -12.82 -19.49
N TRP A 426 -12.27 -12.90 -18.21
CA TRP A 426 -13.62 -12.57 -17.75
C TRP A 426 -13.94 -11.07 -17.76
N PRO A 427 -13.09 -10.16 -17.24
CA PRO A 427 -13.45 -8.75 -17.16
C PRO A 427 -13.84 -8.14 -18.52
N PRO A 428 -13.09 -8.37 -19.63
CA PRO A 428 -13.48 -7.83 -20.94
C PRO A 428 -14.84 -8.33 -21.45
N ILE A 429 -15.17 -9.60 -21.22
CA ILE A 429 -16.44 -10.19 -21.65
C ILE A 429 -17.60 -9.62 -20.85
N ILE A 430 -17.47 -9.57 -19.52
CA ILE A 430 -18.52 -9.08 -18.63
C ILE A 430 -18.77 -7.60 -18.90
N PHE A 431 -17.68 -6.83 -19.01
CA PHE A 431 -17.76 -5.41 -19.27
C PHE A 431 -18.39 -5.12 -20.64
N LEU A 432 -18.02 -5.86 -21.69
CA LEU A 432 -18.66 -5.72 -23.00
C LEU A 432 -20.15 -6.08 -22.96
N ALA A 433 -20.54 -7.14 -22.26
CA ALA A 433 -21.94 -7.52 -22.11
C ALA A 433 -22.77 -6.44 -21.39
N ASP A 434 -22.21 -5.81 -20.36
CA ASP A 434 -22.82 -4.69 -19.65
C ASP A 434 -22.93 -3.44 -20.54
N LEU A 435 -21.85 -3.06 -21.23
CA LEU A 435 -21.85 -1.93 -22.18
C LEU A 435 -22.88 -2.10 -23.29
N TYR A 436 -22.92 -3.30 -23.89
CA TYR A 436 -23.82 -3.58 -24.99
C TYR A 436 -25.27 -3.66 -24.53
N SER A 437 -25.52 -4.22 -23.34
CA SER A 437 -26.84 -4.16 -22.70
C SER A 437 -27.30 -2.71 -22.52
N GLN A 438 -26.41 -1.84 -22.02
CA GLN A 438 -26.72 -0.42 -21.82
C GLN A 438 -27.02 0.28 -23.15
N ALA A 439 -26.18 0.08 -24.17
CA ALA A 439 -26.40 0.64 -25.51
C ALA A 439 -27.77 0.21 -26.08
N LEU A 440 -28.11 -1.07 -25.98
CA LEU A 440 -29.40 -1.61 -26.41
C LEU A 440 -30.60 -1.07 -25.62
N GLN A 441 -30.38 -0.50 -24.43
CA GLN A 441 -31.44 0.08 -23.62
C GLN A 441 -31.60 1.59 -23.86
N THR A 442 -30.51 2.30 -24.16
CA THR A 442 -30.53 3.77 -24.24
C THR A 442 -30.58 4.31 -25.66
N MET A 443 -30.02 3.60 -26.63
CA MET A 443 -30.02 4.03 -28.03
C MET A 443 -31.34 3.63 -28.69
N ASP A 444 -31.96 4.55 -29.43
CA ASP A 444 -33.10 4.25 -30.30
C ASP A 444 -32.65 3.48 -31.56
N ASP A 445 -33.56 2.87 -32.33
CA ASP A 445 -33.18 2.02 -33.47
C ASP A 445 -32.43 2.80 -34.57
N ASP A 446 -32.79 4.06 -34.81
CA ASP A 446 -32.08 4.91 -35.77
C ASP A 446 -30.67 5.29 -35.30
N GLU A 447 -30.49 5.53 -33.99
CA GLU A 447 -29.19 5.79 -33.37
C GLU A 447 -28.36 4.52 -33.25
N PHE A 448 -29.00 3.36 -33.08
CA PHE A 448 -28.30 2.10 -33.00
C PHE A 448 -27.84 1.67 -34.40
N LEU A 449 -28.71 1.68 -35.40
CA LEU A 449 -28.40 1.23 -36.77
C LEU A 449 -27.54 2.20 -37.58
N GLY A 450 -27.34 3.43 -37.10
CA GLY A 450 -26.53 4.44 -37.80
C GLY A 450 -27.26 5.14 -38.93
N ASN A 451 -28.59 5.15 -38.88
CA ASN A 451 -29.44 5.89 -39.81
C ASN A 451 -29.50 7.39 -39.46
N ALA A 452 -29.15 7.75 -38.23
CA ALA A 452 -29.11 9.14 -37.78
C ALA A 452 -27.92 9.90 -38.42
N SER A 453 -28.23 10.89 -39.25
CA SER A 453 -27.26 11.66 -40.05
C SER A 453 -26.32 12.58 -39.23
N TRP A 454 -26.41 12.56 -37.90
CA TRP A 454 -25.67 13.46 -36.98
C TRP A 454 -24.80 12.72 -35.96
N SER A 455 -24.88 11.39 -35.88
CA SER A 455 -24.13 10.58 -34.91
C SER A 455 -23.12 9.69 -35.64
N GLN A 456 -21.86 10.11 -35.64
CA GLN A 456 -20.77 9.41 -36.33
C GLN A 456 -20.31 8.12 -35.59
N THR A 457 -21.11 7.62 -34.65
CA THR A 457 -20.75 6.55 -33.70
C THR A 457 -21.99 5.73 -33.30
N CYS A 458 -22.60 5.08 -34.29
CA CYS A 458 -23.78 4.21 -34.13
C CYS A 458 -23.38 2.73 -34.30
N ASN A 459 -23.99 1.85 -33.51
CA ASN A 459 -23.63 0.44 -33.24
C ASN A 459 -22.16 0.08 -33.51
N SER A 460 -21.40 -0.05 -32.43
CA SER A 460 -19.97 -0.32 -32.48
C SER A 460 -19.62 -1.68 -33.11
N LEU A 461 -20.54 -2.65 -33.14
CA LEU A 461 -20.33 -3.99 -33.68
C LEU A 461 -21.12 -4.20 -34.97
N THR A 462 -20.49 -4.80 -35.97
CA THR A 462 -21.22 -5.24 -37.18
C THR A 462 -22.18 -6.39 -36.84
N LEU A 463 -23.19 -6.64 -37.67
CA LEU A 463 -24.14 -7.76 -37.47
C LEU A 463 -23.42 -9.12 -37.33
N ALA A 464 -22.35 -9.33 -38.10
CA ALA A 464 -21.55 -10.55 -38.02
C ALA A 464 -20.77 -10.64 -36.68
N GLU A 465 -20.24 -9.52 -36.21
CA GLU A 465 -19.57 -9.44 -34.90
C GLU A 465 -20.57 -9.65 -33.76
N MET A 466 -21.77 -9.11 -33.88
CA MET A 466 -22.87 -9.31 -32.93
C MET A 466 -23.31 -10.78 -32.89
N ALA A 467 -23.47 -11.43 -34.05
CA ALA A 467 -23.82 -12.85 -34.13
C ALA A 467 -22.73 -13.75 -33.54
N SER A 468 -21.45 -13.43 -33.79
CA SER A 468 -20.34 -14.15 -33.18
C SER A 468 -20.26 -13.94 -31.67
N PHE A 469 -20.50 -12.71 -31.21
CA PHE A 469 -20.53 -12.40 -29.78
C PHE A 469 -21.69 -13.10 -29.07
N SER A 470 -22.90 -13.09 -29.65
CA SER A 470 -24.06 -13.78 -29.06
C SER A 470 -23.87 -15.29 -28.99
N ALA A 471 -23.29 -15.91 -30.02
CA ALA A 471 -22.92 -17.33 -29.99
C ALA A 471 -21.90 -17.63 -28.87
N GLN A 472 -20.86 -16.80 -28.72
CA GLN A 472 -19.87 -16.93 -27.65
C GLN A 472 -20.52 -16.82 -26.26
N LEU A 473 -21.39 -15.83 -26.05
CA LEU A 473 -22.12 -15.66 -24.80
C LEU A 473 -23.04 -16.85 -24.50
N LEU A 474 -23.74 -17.37 -25.52
CA LEU A 474 -24.62 -18.52 -25.37
C LEU A 474 -23.85 -19.77 -24.93
N ASN A 475 -22.68 -20.03 -25.53
CA ASN A 475 -21.80 -21.13 -25.16
C ASN A 475 -21.33 -21.01 -23.70
N ILE A 476 -20.97 -19.80 -23.27
CA ILE A 476 -20.58 -19.53 -21.88
C ILE A 476 -21.76 -19.80 -20.94
N VAL A 477 -22.91 -19.20 -21.21
CA VAL A 477 -24.11 -19.33 -20.36
C VAL A 477 -24.56 -20.79 -20.27
N PHE A 478 -24.60 -21.50 -21.40
CA PHE A 478 -24.93 -22.93 -21.43
C PHE A 478 -24.02 -23.73 -20.49
N SER A 479 -22.71 -23.47 -20.57
CA SER A 479 -21.71 -24.16 -19.76
C SER A 479 -21.85 -23.83 -18.26
N LEU A 480 -22.15 -22.57 -17.93
CA LEU A 480 -22.43 -22.14 -16.56
C LEU A 480 -23.69 -22.77 -15.97
N TYR A 481 -24.71 -23.08 -16.78
CA TYR A 481 -25.91 -23.80 -16.31
C TYR A 481 -25.67 -25.29 -16.19
N TRP A 482 -25.04 -25.89 -17.19
CA TRP A 482 -24.88 -27.34 -17.26
C TRP A 482 -23.93 -27.89 -16.20
N ARG A 483 -22.90 -27.12 -15.83
CA ARG A 483 -21.85 -27.53 -14.89
C ARG A 483 -22.04 -26.99 -13.47
N TYR A 484 -23.08 -26.19 -13.21
CA TYR A 484 -23.27 -25.56 -11.90
C TYR A 484 -23.33 -26.59 -10.76
N SER A 485 -24.00 -27.73 -10.98
CA SER A 485 -24.10 -28.81 -10.00
C SER A 485 -22.77 -29.45 -9.67
N ASP A 486 -21.86 -29.56 -10.65
CA ASP A 486 -20.57 -30.23 -10.48
C ASP A 486 -19.64 -29.44 -9.54
N TYR A 487 -19.82 -28.12 -9.42
CA TYR A 487 -18.98 -27.23 -8.61
C TYR A 487 -19.62 -26.80 -7.28
N CYS A 488 -20.96 -26.80 -7.16
CA CYS A 488 -21.64 -26.32 -5.95
C CYS A 488 -21.71 -27.33 -4.79
N HIS A 489 -21.28 -28.58 -4.97
CA HIS A 489 -21.39 -29.62 -3.93
C HIS A 489 -20.26 -29.62 -2.88
N ASP A 490 -19.25 -28.76 -3.02
CA ASP A 490 -18.19 -28.63 -2.03
C ASP A 490 -18.53 -27.51 -1.02
N GLU A 491 -19.50 -27.79 -0.12
CA GLU A 491 -20.04 -26.84 0.86
C GLU A 491 -18.98 -26.23 1.81
N ASN A 492 -17.79 -26.82 1.90
CA ASN A 492 -16.70 -26.31 2.73
C ASN A 492 -15.88 -25.20 2.05
N ASN A 493 -16.14 -24.90 0.78
CA ASN A 493 -15.33 -23.97 -0.01
C ASN A 493 -16.11 -22.66 -0.29
N MET A 494 -16.20 -21.81 0.73
CA MET A 494 -16.69 -20.41 0.63
C MET A 494 -15.94 -19.56 -0.42
N HIS A 495 -14.82 -20.06 -0.96
CA HIS A 495 -14.02 -19.40 -2.00
C HIS A 495 -14.68 -19.33 -3.39
N TYR A 496 -15.81 -20.01 -3.65
CA TYR A 496 -16.46 -20.00 -4.97
C TYR A 496 -17.58 -18.98 -5.16
N ILE A 497 -17.76 -18.00 -4.26
CA ILE A 497 -18.81 -16.99 -4.46
C ILE A 497 -18.48 -16.11 -5.67
N HIS A 498 -17.21 -15.76 -5.84
CA HIS A 498 -16.70 -14.91 -6.94
C HIS A 498 -15.91 -15.73 -7.97
N ILE A 499 -15.75 -15.18 -9.18
CA ILE A 499 -14.95 -15.81 -10.25
C ILE A 499 -13.49 -15.99 -9.81
N SER A 500 -12.92 -14.95 -9.20
CA SER A 500 -11.61 -14.96 -8.54
C SER A 500 -11.48 -13.78 -7.58
N SER A 501 -10.36 -13.66 -6.86
CA SER A 501 -10.03 -12.45 -6.09
C SER A 501 -9.88 -11.20 -6.95
N ASP A 502 -9.50 -11.37 -8.22
CA ASP A 502 -9.25 -10.27 -9.16
C ASP A 502 -10.48 -9.91 -9.98
N VAL A 503 -11.52 -10.75 -9.95
CA VAL A 503 -12.77 -10.56 -10.69
C VAL A 503 -13.92 -10.63 -9.71
N TYR A 504 -14.23 -9.48 -9.10
CA TYR A 504 -15.30 -9.33 -8.11
C TYR A 504 -16.70 -9.35 -8.76
N CYS A 505 -17.05 -10.49 -9.33
CA CYS A 505 -18.37 -10.79 -9.88
C CYS A 505 -18.73 -12.22 -9.49
N SER A 506 -19.90 -12.39 -8.90
CA SER A 506 -20.36 -13.73 -8.54
C SER A 506 -20.79 -14.51 -9.79
N TRP A 507 -20.67 -15.83 -9.76
CA TRP A 507 -21.13 -16.69 -10.86
C TRP A 507 -22.64 -16.52 -11.13
N SER A 508 -23.44 -16.16 -10.12
CA SER A 508 -24.85 -15.80 -10.32
C SER A 508 -25.02 -14.46 -11.03
N SER A 509 -24.29 -13.42 -10.60
CA SER A 509 -24.33 -12.10 -11.25
C SER A 509 -23.82 -12.16 -12.69
N LEU A 510 -22.76 -12.92 -12.94
CA LEU A 510 -22.24 -13.18 -14.28
C LEU A 510 -23.34 -13.74 -15.19
N ARG A 511 -23.99 -14.84 -14.78
CA ARG A 511 -25.08 -15.45 -15.56
C ARG A 511 -26.18 -14.46 -15.87
N GLU A 512 -26.61 -13.68 -14.88
CA GLU A 512 -27.66 -12.67 -15.06
C GLU A 512 -27.26 -11.59 -16.08
N LYS A 513 -26.04 -11.06 -15.98
CA LYS A 513 -25.51 -10.06 -16.92
C LYS A 513 -25.47 -10.59 -18.35
N LEU A 514 -24.94 -11.80 -18.55
CA LEU A 514 -24.85 -12.40 -19.88
C LEU A 514 -26.23 -12.71 -20.47
N LEU A 515 -27.15 -13.26 -19.67
CA LEU A 515 -28.52 -13.51 -20.09
C LEU A 515 -29.28 -12.23 -20.43
N ARG A 516 -29.11 -11.17 -19.63
CA ARG A 516 -29.71 -9.87 -19.89
C ARG A 516 -29.23 -9.29 -21.21
N CYS A 517 -27.94 -9.42 -21.52
CA CYS A 517 -27.38 -9.00 -22.79
C CYS A 517 -27.97 -9.80 -23.96
N LEU A 518 -27.94 -11.14 -23.87
CA LEU A 518 -28.52 -12.02 -24.89
C LEU A 518 -29.99 -11.72 -25.12
N TRP A 519 -30.78 -11.59 -24.06
CA TRP A 519 -32.20 -11.29 -24.16
C TRP A 519 -32.45 -9.97 -24.89
N ARG A 520 -31.72 -8.90 -24.52
CA ARG A 520 -31.82 -7.60 -25.21
C ARG A 520 -31.44 -7.67 -26.68
N ILE A 521 -30.45 -8.48 -27.04
CA ILE A 521 -30.06 -8.72 -28.44
C ILE A 521 -31.21 -9.39 -29.20
N TYR A 522 -31.82 -10.42 -28.62
CA TYR A 522 -32.89 -11.18 -29.29
C TYR A 522 -34.23 -10.44 -29.35
N THR A 523 -34.53 -9.55 -28.39
CA THR A 523 -35.78 -8.79 -28.39
C THR A 523 -35.77 -7.60 -29.33
N ARG A 524 -34.59 -7.21 -29.83
CA ARG A 524 -34.45 -6.08 -30.74
C ARG A 524 -34.53 -6.61 -32.17
N GLU A 525 -35.70 -6.42 -32.79
CA GLU A 525 -36.04 -6.93 -34.13
C GLU A 525 -35.24 -6.27 -35.25
#